data_AF-A0AA45WPK4-F1
#
_entry.id   AF-A0AA45WPK4-F1
#
_cell.length_a   1.000
_cell.length_b   1.000
_cell.length_c   1.000
_cell.angle_alpha   90.00
_cell.angle_beta   90.00
_cell.angle_gamma   90.00
#
_symmetry.space_group_name_H-M   'P 1'
#
loop_
_entity.id
_entity.type
_entity.pdbx_description
1 polymer ?
#
loop_
_entity_poly.entity_id
_entity_poly.type
_entity_poly.pdbx_seq_one_letter_code
_entity_poly.pdbx_strand_id
1 'polypeptide(L)'
;MNKKVVLVAIGTLLGAVGAYVAYNKREEILAKLQQLQESLKEAEITEKAKATIHEIAEKLSNLIKRSDTLTAEEKEKELKEIEEKIGKLEEAVKAE
;
A
#
# COMPACT_ATOMS: atom_id res chain seq x y z
N MET A 1 10.79 -6.93 -15.54
CA MET A 1 9.65 -6.76 -14.61
C MET A 1 8.42 -6.27 -15.37
N ASN A 2 7.22 -6.77 -15.09
CA ASN A 2 6.00 -6.19 -15.64
C ASN A 2 5.63 -4.88 -14.93
N LYS A 3 6.17 -3.75 -15.40
CA LYS A 3 5.97 -2.41 -14.81
C LYS A 3 4.51 -2.01 -14.71
N LYS A 4 3.65 -2.47 -15.63
CA LYS A 4 2.21 -2.17 -15.59
C LYS A 4 1.56 -2.77 -14.35
N VAL A 5 1.90 -4.01 -14.01
CA VAL A 5 1.37 -4.67 -12.81
C VAL A 5 1.84 -3.95 -11.54
N VAL A 6 3.10 -3.53 -11.50
CA VAL A 6 3.63 -2.77 -10.35
C VAL A 6 2.96 -1.40 -10.23
N LEU A 7 2.75 -0.69 -11.34
CA LEU A 7 2.04 0.61 -11.34
C LEU A 7 0.57 0.46 -10.90
N VAL A 8 -0.11 -0.62 -11.31
CA VAL A 8 -1.47 -0.92 -10.83
C VAL A 8 -1.48 -1.20 -9.32
N ALA A 9 -0.48 -1.93 -8.81
CA ALA A 9 -0.34 -2.18 -7.39
C ALA A 9 -0.10 -0.88 -6.60
N ILE A 10 0.80 -0.02 -7.07
CA ILE A 10 1.06 1.32 -6.52
C ILE A 10 -0.23 2.14 -6.49
N GLY A 11 -0.96 2.21 -7.61
CA GLY A 11 -2.23 2.93 -7.69
C GLY A 11 -3.29 2.40 -6.72
N THR A 12 -3.31 1.08 -6.51
CA THR A 12 -4.22 0.44 -5.53
C THR A 12 -3.85 0.85 -4.11
N LEU A 13 -2.56 0.89 -3.75
CA LEU A 13 -2.09 1.33 -2.44
C LEU A 13 -2.42 2.81 -2.20
N LEU A 14 -2.17 3.68 -3.18
CA LEU A 14 -2.53 5.11 -3.10
C LEU A 14 -4.05 5.30 -2.93
N GLY A 15 -4.84 4.55 -3.70
CA GLY A 15 -6.30 4.55 -3.58
C GLY A 15 -6.76 4.09 -2.20
N ALA A 16 -6.11 3.07 -1.62
CA ALA A 16 -6.39 2.58 -0.28
C ALA A 16 -6.07 3.62 0.81
N VAL A 17 -4.91 4.30 0.71
CA VAL A 17 -4.53 5.41 1.59
C VAL A 17 -5.57 6.55 1.50
N GLY A 18 -5.89 7.00 0.28
CA GLY A 18 -6.86 8.06 0.08
C GLY A 18 -8.26 7.69 0.58
N ALA A 19 -8.71 6.46 0.33
CA ALA A 19 -10.00 5.97 0.82
C ALA A 19 -10.05 5.87 2.36
N TYR A 20 -8.93 5.50 3.00
CA TYR A 20 -8.83 5.45 4.45
C TYR A 20 -9.00 6.85 5.04
N VAL A 21 -8.27 7.83 4.50
CA VAL A 21 -8.31 9.22 4.97
C VAL A 21 -9.66 9.89 4.70
N ALA A 22 -10.24 9.71 3.50
CA ALA A 22 -11.44 10.43 3.09
C ALA A 22 -12.75 9.79 3.56
N TYR A 23 -12.84 8.46 3.56
CA TYR A 23 -14.11 7.74 3.75
C TYR A 23 -14.08 6.72 4.89
N ASN A 24 -12.93 6.51 5.53
CA ASN A 24 -12.74 5.59 6.65
C ASN A 24 -13.33 4.18 6.41
N LYS A 25 -13.28 3.69 5.17
CA LYS A 25 -13.82 2.39 4.75
C LYS A 25 -12.89 1.23 5.11
N ARG A 26 -12.62 1.06 6.40
CA ARG A 26 -11.59 0.16 6.95
C ARG A 26 -11.69 -1.27 6.40
N GLU A 27 -12.87 -1.88 6.47
CA GLU A 27 -13.08 -3.27 6.02
C GLU A 27 -12.87 -3.46 4.52
N GLU A 28 -13.42 -2.56 3.70
CA GLU A 28 -13.26 -2.60 2.25
C GLU A 28 -11.78 -2.45 1.85
N ILE A 29 -11.06 -1.57 2.55
CA ILE A 29 -9.64 -1.34 2.30
C ILE A 29 -8.81 -2.57 2.69
N LEU A 30 -9.07 -3.16 3.86
CA LEU A 30 -8.40 -4.39 4.29
C LEU A 30 -8.62 -5.54 3.30
N ALA A 31 -9.85 -5.71 2.82
CA ALA A 31 -10.16 -6.71 1.79
C ALA A 31 -9.41 -6.45 0.49
N LYS A 32 -9.36 -5.19 0.02
CA LYS A 32 -8.60 -4.82 -1.19
C LYS A 32 -7.10 -5.03 -1.03
N LEU A 33 -6.53 -4.77 0.15
CA LEU A 33 -5.11 -5.02 0.43
C LEU A 33 -4.79 -6.51 0.43
N GLN A 34 -5.67 -7.36 0.96
CA GLN A 34 -5.52 -8.82 0.86
C GLN A 34 -5.61 -9.30 -0.59
N GLN A 35 -6.60 -8.83 -1.35
CA GLN A 35 -6.73 -9.16 -2.77
C GLN A 35 -5.52 -8.72 -3.59
N LEU A 36 -4.95 -7.55 -3.28
CA LEU A 36 -3.71 -7.07 -3.89
C LEU A 36 -2.57 -8.04 -3.58
N GLN A 37 -2.40 -8.42 -2.31
CA GLN A 37 -1.35 -9.37 -1.91
C GLN A 37 -1.50 -10.73 -2.59
N GLU A 38 -2.72 -11.25 -2.74
CA GLU A 38 -2.98 -12.49 -3.49
C GLU A 38 -2.66 -12.35 -4.97
N SER A 39 -3.13 -11.28 -5.61
CA SER A 39 -2.86 -11.00 -7.02
C SER A 39 -1.37 -10.89 -7.33
N LEU A 40 -0.58 -10.40 -6.36
CA LEU A 40 0.86 -10.27 -6.51
C LEU A 40 1.59 -11.60 -6.43
N LYS A 41 1.06 -12.62 -5.72
CA LYS A 41 1.73 -13.94 -5.61
C LYS A 41 2.02 -14.53 -6.98
N GLU A 42 1.05 -14.41 -7.89
CA GLU A 42 1.11 -14.93 -9.26
C GLU A 42 1.66 -13.89 -10.27
N ALA A 43 1.93 -12.66 -9.84
CA ALA A 43 2.41 -11.61 -10.73
C ALA A 43 3.87 -11.82 -11.15
N GLU A 44 4.14 -11.65 -12.45
CA GLU A 44 5.48 -11.64 -13.05
C GLU A 44 6.23 -10.31 -12.79
N ILE A 45 6.49 -10.01 -11.52
CA ILE A 45 7.26 -8.86 -11.06
C ILE A 45 8.52 -9.29 -10.31
N THR A 46 9.44 -8.37 -10.04
CA THR A 46 10.65 -8.70 -9.29
C THR A 46 10.30 -9.02 -7.84
N GLU A 47 11.03 -9.94 -7.22
CA GLU A 47 10.87 -10.26 -5.79
C GLU A 47 11.07 -9.02 -4.90
N LYS A 48 11.97 -8.10 -5.31
CA LYS A 48 12.16 -6.82 -4.64
C LYS A 48 10.89 -5.96 -4.66
N ALA A 49 10.26 -5.79 -5.82
CA ALA A 49 9.02 -5.02 -5.93
C ALA A 49 7.87 -5.68 -5.16
N LYS A 50 7.73 -7.01 -5.28
CA LYS A 50 6.74 -7.79 -4.53
C LYS A 50 6.91 -7.61 -3.02
N ALA A 51 8.13 -7.72 -2.50
CA ALA A 51 8.43 -7.52 -1.08
C ALA A 51 8.12 -6.09 -0.63
N THR A 52 8.49 -5.07 -1.40
CA THR A 52 8.17 -3.67 -1.08
C THR A 52 6.66 -3.42 -1.05
N ILE A 53 5.91 -3.90 -2.04
CA ILE A 53 4.45 -3.77 -2.05
C ILE A 53 3.83 -4.49 -0.86
N HIS A 54 4.30 -5.70 -0.55
CA HIS A 54 3.81 -6.48 0.57
C HIS A 54 4.02 -5.72 1.89
N GLU A 55 5.21 -5.18 2.12
CA GLU A 55 5.53 -4.38 3.31
C GLU A 55 4.60 -3.16 3.44
N ILE A 56 4.35 -2.44 2.34
CA ILE A 56 3.46 -1.28 2.34
C ILE A 56 2.02 -1.70 2.66
N ALA A 57 1.53 -2.77 2.03
CA ALA A 57 0.19 -3.29 2.26
C ALA A 57 -0.02 -3.76 3.71
N GLU A 58 0.98 -4.42 4.30
CA GLU A 58 0.96 -4.82 5.71
C GLU A 58 0.98 -3.62 6.65
N LYS A 59 1.85 -2.63 6.42
CA LYS A 59 1.88 -1.40 7.22
C LYS A 59 0.53 -0.69 7.20
N LEU A 60 -0.07 -0.51 6.02
CA LEU A 60 -1.38 0.11 5.90
C LEU A 60 -2.47 -0.71 6.60
N SER A 61 -2.43 -2.03 6.45
CA SER A 61 -3.37 -2.93 7.14
C SER A 61 -3.26 -2.83 8.66
N ASN A 62 -2.03 -2.78 9.19
CA ASN A 62 -1.78 -2.66 10.62
C ASN A 62 -2.22 -1.30 11.16
N LEU A 63 -1.94 -0.22 10.43
CA LEU A 63 -2.42 1.12 10.75
C LEU A 63 -3.95 1.13 10.84
N ILE A 64 -4.65 0.57 9.85
CA ILE A 64 -6.11 0.53 9.84
C ILE A 64 -6.65 -0.26 11.04
N LYS A 65 -6.06 -1.42 11.34
CA LYS A 65 -6.49 -2.27 12.47
C LYS A 65 -6.24 -1.63 13.84
N ARG A 66 -5.15 -0.88 13.99
CA ARG A 66 -4.75 -0.25 15.26
C ARG A 66 -5.17 1.20 15.38
N SER A 67 -5.80 1.74 14.35
CA SER A 67 -6.23 3.13 14.28
C SER A 67 -7.03 3.61 15.49
N ASP A 68 -7.85 2.77 16.13
CA ASP A 68 -8.63 3.19 17.32
C ASP A 68 -7.75 3.36 18.57
N THR A 69 -6.51 2.84 18.53
CA THR A 69 -5.50 2.97 19.59
C THR A 69 -4.47 4.08 19.33
N LEU A 70 -4.52 4.72 18.16
CA LEU A 70 -3.56 5.73 17.73
C LEU A 70 -4.17 7.13 17.76
N THR A 71 -3.38 8.12 18.16
CA THR A 71 -3.71 9.54 18.03
C THR A 71 -3.74 9.97 16.56
N ALA A 72 -4.33 11.13 16.28
CA ALA A 72 -4.34 11.69 14.93
C ALA A 72 -2.93 11.95 14.40
N GLU A 73 -2.02 12.44 15.25
CA GLU A 73 -0.62 12.70 14.90
C GLU A 73 0.14 11.41 14.54
N GLU A 74 -0.05 10.34 15.32
CA GLU A 74 0.57 9.05 15.04
C GLU A 74 0.06 8.45 13.72
N LYS A 75 -1.25 8.56 13.46
CA LYS A 75 -1.85 8.12 12.19
C LYS A 75 -1.27 8.87 11.02
N GLU A 76 -1.19 10.20 11.11
CA GLU A 76 -0.66 11.03 10.03
C GLU A 76 0.81 10.70 9.75
N LYS A 77 1.61 10.48 10.80
CA LYS A 77 3.01 10.08 10.66
C LYS A 77 3.14 8.74 9.94
N GLU A 78 2.38 7.72 10.36
CA GLU A 78 2.41 6.41 9.70
C GLU A 78 1.91 6.48 8.25
N LEU A 79 0.88 7.28 7.96
CA LEU A 79 0.41 7.50 6.58
C LEU A 79 1.46 8.16 5.71
N LYS A 80 2.15 9.19 6.20
CA LYS A 80 3.25 9.84 5.46
C LYS A 80 4.38 8.86 5.16
N GLU A 81 4.77 8.02 6.13
CA GLU A 81 5.78 6.98 5.89
C GLU A 81 5.34 5.97 4.81
N ILE A 82 4.06 5.62 4.78
CA ILE A 82 3.46 4.75 3.75
C ILE A 82 3.50 5.45 2.39
N GLU A 83 3.06 6.71 2.30
CA GLU A 83 3.08 7.51 1.07
C GLU A 83 4.48 7.69 0.51
N GLU A 84 5.47 8.02 1.36
CA GLU A 84 6.87 8.12 0.95
C GLU A 84 7.42 6.80 0.40
N LYS A 85 7.08 5.67 1.03
CA LYS A 85 7.48 4.34 0.54
C LYS A 85 6.85 4.02 -0.81
N ILE A 86 5.58 4.38 -1.00
CA ILE A 86 4.91 4.24 -2.30
C ILE A 86 5.59 5.10 -3.36
N GLY A 87 5.90 6.36 -3.05
CA GLY A 87 6.60 7.28 -3.96
C GLY A 87 7.97 6.74 -4.38
N LYS A 88 8.77 6.26 -3.43
CA LYS A 88 10.08 5.64 -3.72
C LYS A 88 9.96 4.40 -4.61
N LEU A 89 8.93 3.58 -4.41
CA LEU A 89 8.67 2.44 -5.27
C LEU A 89 8.26 2.88 -6.68
N GLU A 90 7.43 3.91 -6.80
CA GLU A 90 7.02 4.48 -8.09
C GLU A 90 8.21 5.05 -8.87
N GLU A 91 9.09 5.82 -8.21
CA GLU A 91 10.32 6.33 -8.82
C GLU A 91 11.24 5.21 -9.28
N ALA A 92 11.45 4.18 -8.44
CA ALA A 92 12.27 3.03 -8.80
C ALA A 92 11.73 2.31 -10.05
N VAL A 93 10.41 2.15 -10.14
CA VAL A 93 9.74 1.47 -11.28
C VAL A 93 9.78 2.31 -12.56
N LYS A 94 9.74 3.65 -12.44
CA LYS A 94 9.88 4.58 -13.56
C LYS A 94 11.32 4.70 -14.07
N ALA A 95 12.30 4.52 -13.18
CA ALA A 95 13.73 4.62 -13.50
C ALA A 95 14.31 3.32 -14.09
N GLU A 96 13.75 2.16 -13.72
CA GLU A 96 13.96 0.87 -14.40
C GLU A 96 13.37 0.92 -15.82
#